data_AF-A0A2G6H5F6-F1
#
_entry.id   AF-A0A2G6H5F6-F1
#
_cell.length_a   1.000
_cell.length_b   1.000
_cell.length_c   1.000
_cell.angle_alpha   90.00
_cell.angle_beta   90.00
_cell.angle_gamma   90.00
#
_symmetry.space_group_name_H-M   'P 1'
#
loop_
_entity.id
_entity.type
_entity.pdbx_description
1 polymer ?
#
loop_
_entity_poly.entity_id
_entity_poly.type
_entity_poly.pdbx_seq_one_letter_code
_entity_poly.pdbx_strand_id
1 'polypeptide(L)'
;MKKQDIINNYIPGAMKAIKEVGIANEEGIVQGVYESYIAGFGASIRQSGLLPTLIFFNNNEGKQGESSKWLRAILYVLEGETTDDDMDLIQYVIKKTKKTEQANYRQTDLDLYKLHQIQSDIEHIVSALKLAVRTFNIAKDE
;
A
#
# COMPACT_ATOMS: atom_id res chain seq x y z
N MET A 1 4.50 21.21 -8.98
CA MET A 1 5.09 20.65 -7.74
C MET A 1 6.07 19.55 -8.13
N LYS A 2 7.27 19.48 -7.55
CA LYS A 2 8.23 18.43 -7.93
C LYS A 2 7.78 17.10 -7.31
N LYS A 3 8.05 15.96 -7.98
CA LYS A 3 7.71 14.62 -7.44
C LYS A 3 8.25 14.39 -6.02
N GLN A 4 9.42 14.96 -5.72
CA GLN A 4 10.03 14.89 -4.40
C GLN A 4 9.18 15.56 -3.32
N ASP A 5 8.54 16.69 -3.64
CA ASP A 5 7.71 17.44 -2.68
C ASP A 5 6.46 16.65 -2.30
N ILE A 6 5.87 15.93 -3.26
CA ILE A 6 4.70 15.05 -3.04
C ILE A 6 5.06 13.92 -2.07
N ILE A 7 6.19 13.24 -2.31
CA ILE A 7 6.63 12.11 -1.48
C ILE A 7 6.89 12.57 -0.04
N ASN A 8 7.55 13.73 0.13
CA ASN A 8 7.88 14.26 1.44
C ASN A 8 6.64 14.51 2.31
N ASN A 9 5.50 14.86 1.72
CA ASN A 9 4.25 15.06 2.43
C ASN A 9 3.67 13.76 3.01
N TYR A 10 3.96 12.62 2.39
CA TYR A 10 3.49 11.31 2.86
C TYR A 10 4.39 10.67 3.92
N ILE A 11 5.65 11.11 4.08
CA ILE A 11 6.61 10.50 5.01
C ILE A 11 6.09 10.45 6.46
N PRO A 12 5.53 11.54 7.04
CA PRO A 12 5.02 11.48 8.41
C PRO A 12 3.88 10.47 8.58
N GLY A 13 2.95 10.39 7.61
CA GLY A 13 1.87 9.41 7.61
C GLY A 13 2.40 7.98 7.47
N ALA A 14 3.38 7.77 6.59
CA ALA A 14 4.04 6.50 6.37
C ALA A 14 4.74 5.96 7.63
N MET A 15 5.43 6.83 8.38
CA MET A 15 6.07 6.45 9.65
C MET A 15 5.05 5.99 10.71
N LYS A 16 3.88 6.64 10.77
CA LYS A 16 2.78 6.22 11.65
C LYS A 16 2.21 4.88 11.18
N ALA A 17 1.87 4.78 9.90
CA ALA A 17 1.30 3.58 9.31
C ALA A 17 2.13 2.32 9.61
N ILE A 18 3.47 2.40 9.47
CA ILE A 18 4.39 1.28 9.75
C ILE A 18 4.24 0.75 11.18
N LYS A 19 4.03 1.63 12.16
CA LYS A 19 3.83 1.25 13.56
C LYS A 19 2.41 0.73 13.78
N GLU A 20 1.41 1.48 13.32
CA GLU A 20 0.00 1.17 13.57
C GLU A 20 -0.41 -0.20 12.99
N VAL A 21 0.09 -0.55 11.80
CA VAL A 21 -0.25 -1.84 11.17
C VAL A 21 0.67 -2.99 11.60
N GLY A 22 1.60 -2.74 12.51
CA GLY A 22 2.51 -3.74 13.06
C GLY A 22 3.54 -4.28 12.06
N ILE A 23 4.04 -3.41 11.16
CA ILE A 23 5.24 -3.70 10.34
C ILE A 23 6.49 -3.51 11.19
N ALA A 24 6.52 -2.45 12.02
CA ALA A 24 7.48 -2.32 13.10
C ALA A 24 6.84 -2.83 14.40
N ASN A 25 7.59 -3.59 15.19
CA ASN A 25 7.16 -3.97 16.53
C ASN A 25 7.29 -2.79 17.52
N GLU A 26 6.93 -3.00 18.79
CA GLU A 26 7.00 -1.98 19.85
C GLU A 26 8.43 -1.43 20.08
N GLU A 27 9.45 -2.23 19.76
CA GLU A 27 10.86 -1.86 19.85
C GLU A 27 11.37 -1.12 18.60
N GLY A 28 10.50 -0.89 17.61
CA GLY A 28 10.87 -0.24 16.35
C GLY A 28 11.66 -1.14 15.40
N ILE A 29 11.52 -2.46 15.52
CA ILE A 29 12.17 -3.46 14.67
C ILE A 29 11.23 -3.90 13.55
N VAL A 30 11.71 -3.83 12.32
CA VAL A 30 11.03 -4.30 11.09
C VAL A 30 11.69 -5.60 10.63
N GLN A 31 10.89 -6.62 10.29
CA GLN A 31 11.40 -7.86 9.71
C GLN A 31 11.92 -7.65 8.28
N GLY A 32 13.03 -8.30 7.93
CA GLY A 32 13.67 -8.17 6.60
C GLY A 32 12.74 -8.50 5.43
N VAL A 33 11.78 -9.41 5.63
CA VAL A 33 10.75 -9.77 4.65
C VAL A 33 9.97 -8.54 4.09
N TYR A 34 9.75 -7.50 4.90
CA TYR A 34 9.05 -6.31 4.44
C TYR A 34 9.88 -5.47 3.46
N GLU A 35 11.22 -5.48 3.53
CA GLU A 35 12.06 -4.86 2.50
C GLU A 35 11.87 -5.54 1.13
N SER A 36 11.75 -6.86 1.14
CA SER A 36 11.48 -7.64 -0.07
C SER A 36 10.11 -7.31 -0.66
N TYR A 37 9.09 -7.16 0.18
CA TYR A 37 7.77 -6.71 -0.25
C TYR A 37 7.80 -5.30 -0.83
N ILE A 38 8.51 -4.37 -0.20
CA ILE A 38 8.71 -2.99 -0.69
C ILE A 38 9.37 -2.97 -2.06
N ALA A 39 10.42 -3.77 -2.24
CA ALA A 39 11.16 -3.84 -3.49
C ALA A 39 10.32 -4.45 -4.62
N GLY A 40 9.56 -5.51 -4.32
CA GLY A 40 8.71 -6.22 -5.28
C GLY A 40 7.47 -5.43 -5.69
N PHE A 41 6.83 -4.72 -4.75
CA PHE A 41 5.50 -4.12 -4.97
C PHE A 41 5.47 -3.14 -6.15
N GLY A 42 6.42 -2.20 -6.21
CA GLY A 42 6.48 -1.23 -7.31
C GLY A 42 6.81 -1.87 -8.66
N ALA A 43 7.57 -2.96 -8.68
CA ALA A 43 7.85 -3.72 -9.90
C ALA A 43 6.60 -4.49 -10.37
N SER A 44 5.83 -5.05 -9.45
CA SER A 44 4.56 -5.74 -9.75
C SER A 44 3.52 -4.79 -10.33
N ILE A 45 3.35 -3.58 -9.78
CA ILE A 45 2.42 -2.57 -10.34
C ILE A 45 2.75 -2.29 -11.81
N ARG A 46 4.03 -2.08 -12.13
CA ARG A 46 4.45 -1.77 -13.50
C ARG A 46 4.27 -2.94 -14.47
N GLN A 47 4.46 -4.18 -14.01
CA GLN A 47 4.41 -5.36 -14.88
C GLN A 47 3.00 -5.92 -15.04
N SER A 48 2.23 -5.95 -13.95
CA SER A 48 0.94 -6.65 -13.87
C SER A 48 -0.24 -5.71 -13.69
N GLY A 49 0.00 -4.43 -13.43
CA GLY A 49 -1.04 -3.45 -13.09
C GLY A 49 -1.40 -3.45 -11.61
N LEU A 50 -2.14 -2.41 -11.20
CA LEU A 50 -2.48 -2.17 -9.80
C LEU A 50 -3.33 -3.30 -9.19
N LEU A 51 -4.50 -3.59 -9.74
CA LEU A 51 -5.44 -4.55 -9.14
C LEU A 51 -4.87 -5.97 -8.99
N PRO A 52 -4.20 -6.57 -10.01
CA PRO A 52 -3.58 -7.88 -9.83
C PRO A 52 -2.48 -7.88 -8.77
N THR A 53 -1.71 -6.79 -8.67
CA THR A 53 -0.71 -6.62 -7.62
C THR A 53 -1.34 -6.59 -6.23
N LEU A 54 -2.41 -5.82 -6.05
CA LEU A 54 -3.10 -5.76 -4.76
C LEU A 54 -3.66 -7.12 -4.34
N ILE A 55 -4.30 -7.85 -5.26
CA ILE A 55 -4.79 -9.22 -5.00
C ILE A 55 -3.65 -10.14 -4.58
N PHE A 56 -2.52 -10.09 -5.30
CA PHE A 56 -1.36 -10.90 -5.00
C PHE A 56 -0.79 -10.59 -3.61
N PHE A 57 -0.68 -9.32 -3.24
CA PHE A 57 -0.15 -8.91 -1.92
C PHE A 57 -1.15 -9.10 -0.78
N ASN A 58 -2.45 -9.16 -1.05
CA ASN A 58 -3.46 -9.46 -0.04
C ASN A 58 -3.47 -10.94 0.36
N ASN A 59 -3.08 -11.83 -0.55
CA ASN A 59 -2.92 -13.24 -0.22
C ASN A 59 -1.64 -13.48 0.59
N ASN A 60 -1.76 -13.94 1.84
CA ASN A 60 -0.63 -14.30 2.71
C ASN A 60 -0.19 -15.78 2.57
N GLU A 61 -0.92 -16.60 1.82
CA GLU A 61 -0.63 -18.02 1.66
C GLU A 61 0.76 -18.24 1.05
N GLY A 62 1.58 -19.08 1.71
CA GLY A 62 2.94 -19.41 1.26
C GLY A 62 3.99 -18.32 1.44
N LYS A 63 3.69 -17.23 2.17
CA LYS A 63 4.61 -16.11 2.40
C LYS A 63 5.18 -16.10 3.83
N GLN A 64 6.45 -15.72 3.97
CA GLN A 64 7.16 -15.62 5.27
C GLN A 64 6.78 -14.37 6.10
N GLY A 65 5.70 -13.68 5.74
CA GLY A 65 5.20 -12.51 6.45
C GLY A 65 3.81 -12.12 5.96
N GLU A 66 3.12 -11.29 6.73
CA GLU A 66 1.80 -10.79 6.37
C GLU A 66 1.94 -9.65 5.36
N SER A 67 2.12 -9.99 4.07
CA SER A 67 2.17 -8.98 3.00
C SER A 67 0.92 -8.10 2.95
N SER A 68 -0.20 -8.57 3.48
CA SER A 68 -1.42 -7.76 3.70
C SER A 68 -1.19 -6.54 4.61
N LYS A 69 -0.28 -6.57 5.59
CA LYS A 69 0.08 -5.40 6.42
C LYS A 69 0.65 -4.27 5.59
N TRP A 70 1.36 -4.59 4.51
CA TRP A 70 1.85 -3.59 3.57
C TRP A 70 0.70 -2.84 2.88
N LEU A 71 -0.36 -3.56 2.49
CA LEU A 71 -1.56 -2.94 1.89
C LEU A 71 -2.32 -2.08 2.90
N ARG A 72 -2.41 -2.54 4.16
CA ARG A 72 -2.99 -1.76 5.25
C ARG A 72 -2.21 -0.47 5.50
N ALA A 73 -0.87 -0.51 5.45
CA ALA A 73 -0.06 0.70 5.60
C ALA A 73 -0.35 1.73 4.49
N ILE A 74 -0.49 1.26 3.24
CA ILE A 74 -0.82 2.15 2.12
C ILE A 74 -2.21 2.77 2.31
N LEU A 75 -3.21 1.96 2.70
CA LEU A 75 -4.56 2.45 2.97
C LEU A 75 -4.58 3.47 4.11
N TYR A 76 -3.83 3.21 5.18
CA TYR A 76 -3.69 4.13 6.30
C TYR A 76 -3.15 5.49 5.85
N VAL A 77 -2.16 5.51 4.94
CA VAL A 77 -1.64 6.80 4.42
C VAL A 77 -2.64 7.50 3.49
N LEU A 78 -3.48 6.76 2.78
CA LEU A 78 -4.49 7.31 1.86
C LEU A 78 -5.67 7.96 2.59
N GLU A 79 -6.24 7.29 3.59
CA GLU A 79 -7.48 7.72 4.26
C GLU A 79 -7.28 8.10 5.73
N GLY A 80 -6.07 7.90 6.29
CA GLY A 80 -5.81 8.06 7.72
C GLY A 80 -6.15 6.80 8.52
N GLU A 81 -6.44 6.96 9.80
CA GLU A 81 -7.01 5.89 10.62
C GLU A 81 -8.33 5.42 10.01
N THR A 82 -8.37 4.17 9.58
CA THR A 82 -9.56 3.58 8.99
C THR A 82 -10.63 3.44 10.06
N THR A 83 -11.75 4.14 9.93
CA THR A 83 -12.91 3.98 10.83
C THR A 83 -13.78 2.76 10.47
N ASP A 84 -13.43 2.06 9.39
CA ASP A 84 -14.17 0.93 8.83
C ASP A 84 -13.20 -0.26 8.72
N ASP A 85 -13.23 -1.12 9.74
CA ASP A 85 -12.30 -2.26 9.90
C ASP A 85 -12.39 -3.27 8.74
N ASP A 86 -13.45 -3.24 7.95
CA ASP A 86 -13.71 -4.18 6.86
C ASP A 86 -13.21 -3.69 5.48
N MET A 87 -12.83 -2.41 5.35
CA MET A 87 -12.40 -1.86 4.07
C MET A 87 -10.93 -2.15 3.80
N ASP A 88 -10.65 -3.03 2.84
CA ASP A 88 -9.28 -3.26 2.35
C ASP A 88 -8.92 -2.31 1.18
N LEU A 89 -7.62 -2.25 0.84
CA LEU A 89 -7.12 -1.39 -0.24
C LEU A 89 -7.70 -1.76 -1.62
N ILE A 90 -8.06 -3.02 -1.85
CA ILE A 90 -8.66 -3.47 -3.11
C ILE A 90 -10.07 -2.87 -3.23
N GLN A 91 -10.88 -3.02 -2.19
CA GLN A 91 -12.23 -2.46 -2.10
C GLN A 91 -12.20 -0.94 -2.19
N TYR A 92 -11.24 -0.30 -1.52
CA TYR A 92 -11.02 1.15 -1.59
C TYR A 92 -10.80 1.62 -3.04
N VAL A 93 -9.83 1.00 -3.74
CA VAL A 93 -9.50 1.35 -5.13
C VAL A 93 -10.72 1.15 -6.01
N ILE A 94 -11.41 0.01 -5.90
CA ILE A 94 -12.62 -0.27 -6.67
C ILE A 94 -13.69 0.80 -6.38
N LYS A 95 -14.00 1.09 -5.11
CA LYS A 95 -15.01 2.08 -4.71
C LYS A 95 -14.73 3.47 -5.28
N LYS A 96 -13.49 3.95 -5.20
CA LYS A 96 -13.11 5.30 -5.68
C LYS A 96 -13.02 5.40 -7.20
N THR A 97 -12.87 4.28 -7.90
CA THR A 97 -12.68 4.26 -9.37
C THR A 97 -13.91 3.80 -10.15
N LYS A 98 -15.01 3.42 -9.50
CA LYS A 98 -16.28 3.13 -10.19
C LYS A 98 -16.78 4.34 -10.99
N LYS A 99 -17.27 4.08 -12.21
CA LYS A 99 -18.01 5.07 -13.03
C LYS A 99 -19.47 5.23 -12.61
N THR A 100 -20.06 4.20 -12.00
CA THR A 100 -21.50 4.08 -11.72
C THR A 100 -21.74 3.25 -10.46
N GLU A 101 -22.82 3.56 -9.74
CA GLU A 101 -23.28 2.89 -8.51
C GLU A 101 -24.07 1.59 -8.77
N GLN A 102 -24.07 1.06 -9.99
CA GLN A 102 -24.85 -0.13 -10.34
C GLN A 102 -24.29 -1.44 -9.75
N ALA A 103 -25.20 -2.36 -9.39
CA ALA A 103 -24.91 -3.59 -8.65
C ALA A 103 -24.15 -4.69 -9.44
N ASN A 104 -24.18 -4.66 -10.78
CA ASN A 104 -23.53 -5.67 -11.64
C ASN A 104 -22.20 -5.14 -12.19
N TYR A 105 -21.14 -5.28 -11.40
CA TYR A 105 -19.82 -4.70 -11.66
C TYR A 105 -18.92 -5.59 -12.54
N ARG A 106 -18.32 -5.00 -13.58
CA ARG A 106 -17.21 -5.57 -14.36
C ARG A 106 -16.00 -4.65 -14.29
N GLN A 107 -14.80 -5.19 -14.50
CA GLN A 107 -13.55 -4.40 -14.52
C GLN A 107 -13.56 -3.28 -15.59
N THR A 108 -14.39 -3.41 -16.63
CA THR A 108 -14.64 -2.40 -17.68
C THR A 108 -15.36 -1.14 -17.17
N ASP A 109 -15.96 -1.21 -15.98
CA ASP A 109 -16.76 -0.14 -15.38
C ASP A 109 -15.91 0.79 -14.50
N LEU A 110 -14.59 0.60 -14.52
CA LEU A 110 -13.63 1.48 -13.87
C LEU A 110 -13.31 2.71 -14.72
N ASP A 111 -13.30 3.86 -14.06
CA ASP A 111 -12.78 5.11 -14.54
C ASP A 111 -11.25 5.02 -14.57
N LEU A 112 -10.71 4.83 -15.78
CA LEU A 112 -9.28 4.68 -16.01
C LEU A 112 -8.48 5.91 -15.57
N TYR A 113 -9.08 7.10 -15.65
CA TYR A 113 -8.41 8.32 -15.21
C TYR A 113 -8.28 8.34 -13.68
N LYS A 114 -9.36 8.03 -12.95
CA LYS A 114 -9.30 7.90 -11.49
C LYS A 114 -8.39 6.75 -11.05
N LEU A 115 -8.39 5.63 -11.78
CA LEU A 115 -7.51 4.50 -11.50
C LEU A 115 -6.03 4.89 -11.64
N HIS A 116 -5.67 5.62 -12.70
CA HIS A 116 -4.32 6.14 -12.87
C HIS A 116 -3.93 7.15 -11.78
N GLN A 117 -4.85 8.01 -11.34
CA GLN A 117 -4.60 8.92 -10.21
C GLN A 117 -4.28 8.15 -8.93
N ILE A 118 -5.16 7.21 -8.54
CA ILE A 118 -4.95 6.40 -7.34
C ILE A 118 -3.67 5.57 -7.46
N GLN A 119 -3.38 5.01 -8.62
CA GLN A 119 -2.11 4.30 -8.83
C GLN A 119 -0.92 5.24 -8.60
N SER A 120 -0.95 6.46 -9.13
CA SER A 120 0.11 7.44 -8.91
C SER A 120 0.27 7.80 -7.42
N ASP A 121 -0.84 7.95 -6.70
CA ASP A 121 -0.81 8.24 -5.26
C ASP A 121 -0.21 7.07 -4.48
N ILE A 122 -0.63 5.84 -4.78
CA ILE A 122 -0.06 4.61 -4.20
C ILE A 122 1.45 4.52 -4.49
N GLU A 123 1.91 4.84 -5.70
CA GLU A 123 3.34 4.82 -6.04
C GLU A 123 4.15 5.84 -5.23
N HIS A 124 3.60 7.03 -4.98
CA HIS A 124 4.22 8.03 -4.12
C HIS A 124 4.25 7.58 -2.65
N ILE A 125 3.15 7.00 -2.15
CA ILE A 125 3.05 6.46 -0.80
C ILE A 125 4.01 5.30 -0.57
N VAL A 126 4.12 4.37 -1.52
CA VAL A 126 5.08 3.27 -1.49
C VAL A 126 6.51 3.80 -1.40
N SER A 127 6.81 4.87 -2.15
CA SER A 127 8.11 5.53 -2.07
C SER A 127 8.35 6.16 -0.70
N ALA A 128 7.33 6.79 -0.11
CA ALA A 128 7.39 7.35 1.24
C ALA A 128 7.56 6.27 2.32
N LEU A 129 6.79 5.18 2.26
CA LEU A 129 6.93 4.04 3.16
C LEU A 129 8.32 3.40 3.05
N LYS A 130 8.86 3.27 1.83
CA LYS A 130 10.24 2.80 1.62
C LYS A 130 11.29 3.71 2.27
N LEU A 131 11.07 5.02 2.25
CA LEU A 131 11.95 5.97 2.95
C LEU A 131 11.76 5.88 4.46
N ALA A 132 10.52 5.76 4.94
CA ALA A 132 10.19 5.65 6.35
C ALA A 132 10.73 4.36 6.97
N VAL A 133 10.62 3.19 6.32
CA VAL A 133 11.15 1.92 6.84
C VAL A 133 12.65 2.00 7.15
N ARG A 134 13.42 2.78 6.38
CA ARG A 134 14.86 2.96 6.61
C ARG A 134 15.21 3.73 7.89
N THR A 135 14.22 4.34 8.55
CA THR A 135 14.43 4.98 9.85
C THR A 135 14.24 4.02 11.02
N PHE A 136 13.84 2.78 10.76
CA PHE A 136 13.64 1.73 11.76
C PHE A 136 14.83 0.74 11.77
N ASN A 137 14.95 -0.02 12.85
CA ASN A 137 15.93 -1.10 12.92
C ASN A 137 15.42 -2.29 12.11
N ILE A 138 16.21 -2.81 11.19
CA ILE A 138 15.81 -3.93 10.35
C ILE A 138 16.47 -5.21 10.87
N ALA A 139 15.65 -6.16 11.31
CA ALA A 139 16.15 -7.49 11.65
C ALA A 139 16.63 -8.16 10.37
N LYS A 140 17.89 -8.61 10.37
CA LYS A 140 18.39 -9.48 9.31
C LYS A 140 17.84 -10.87 9.57
N ASP A 141 17.19 -11.45 8.58
CA ASP A 141 16.82 -12.86 8.63
C ASP A 141 18.13 -13.67 8.70
N GLU A 142 18.37 -14.36 9.82
CA GLU A 142 19.49 -15.29 10.02
C GLU A 142 19.30 -16.61 9.27
#